data_AF-B1YBT2-F1
#
_entry.id   AF-B1YBT2-F1
#
_cell.length_a   1.000
_cell.length_b   1.000
_cell.length_c   1.000
_cell.angle_alpha   90.00
_cell.angle_beta   90.00
_cell.angle_gamma   90.00
#
_symmetry.space_group_name_H-M   'P 1'
#
loop_
_entity.id
_entity.type
_entity.pdbx_description
1 polymer ?
#
loop_
_entity_poly.entity_id
_entity_poly.type
_entity_poly.pdbx_seq_one_letter_code
_entity_poly.pdbx_strand_id
1 'polypeptide(L)'
;MRLVITCMDYRLSEEVLRRVGPGDLVVRTAGANVRGVARSLAGLPVQEVLYLPHTDCAALKLVYSALSQGQPADPLVEEALVSQYRGRRPADLEELERLHVETQVAILRTLFPHARITVETIDVSKIRWPPRKPVYHLLKPQSRYTQDMIGAYIIQAFRREDVQPDIKVAQTLGLAPGVAEL
;
A
#
# COMPACT_ATOMS: atom_id res chain seq x y z
N MET A 1 18.43 -1.55 -9.67
CA MET A 1 17.12 -2.22 -9.42
C MET A 1 16.07 -1.16 -9.14
N ARG A 2 14.88 -1.29 -9.73
CA ARG A 2 13.74 -0.40 -9.46
C ARG A 2 12.70 -1.09 -8.60
N LEU A 3 12.19 -0.36 -7.61
CA LEU A 3 11.16 -0.78 -6.67
C LEU A 3 9.91 0.07 -6.88
N VAL A 4 8.77 -0.57 -7.12
CA VAL A 4 7.46 0.08 -7.20
C VAL A 4 6.70 -0.20 -5.92
N ILE A 5 6.26 0.84 -5.22
CA ILE A 5 5.48 0.70 -3.97
C ILE A 5 4.15 1.40 -4.15
N THR A 6 3.05 0.71 -3.87
CA THR A 6 1.69 1.26 -4.03
C THR A 6 0.69 0.58 -3.10
N CYS A 7 -0.58 0.97 -3.20
CA CYS A 7 -1.65 0.40 -2.39
C CYS A 7 -2.14 -0.95 -2.94
N MET A 8 -2.64 -1.82 -2.08
CA MET A 8 -3.32 -3.07 -2.46
C MET A 8 -4.66 -2.89 -3.17
N ASP A 9 -5.16 -1.65 -3.29
CA ASP A 9 -6.46 -1.32 -3.85
C ASP A 9 -6.65 -1.86 -5.28
N TYR A 10 -7.80 -2.47 -5.53
CA TYR A 10 -8.13 -3.08 -6.82
C TYR A 10 -8.14 -2.08 -7.99
N ARG A 11 -8.47 -0.81 -7.72
CA ARG A 11 -8.53 0.27 -8.71
C ARG A 11 -7.17 0.54 -9.35
N LEU A 12 -6.09 0.17 -8.66
CA LEU A 12 -4.71 0.37 -9.14
C LEU A 12 -4.17 -0.81 -9.95
N SER A 13 -4.89 -1.93 -10.05
CA SER A 13 -4.36 -3.15 -10.69
C SER A 13 -3.86 -2.91 -12.12
N GLU A 14 -4.60 -2.17 -12.94
CA GLU A 14 -4.17 -1.80 -14.29
C GLU A 14 -3.07 -0.73 -14.32
N GLU A 15 -3.16 0.27 -13.43
CA GLU A 15 -2.16 1.35 -13.33
C GLU A 15 -0.77 0.82 -12.99
N VAL A 16 -0.71 -0.20 -12.14
CA VAL A 16 0.53 -0.88 -11.78
C VAL A 16 1.06 -1.66 -12.97
N LEU A 17 0.23 -2.47 -13.63
CA LEU A 17 0.64 -3.25 -14.81
C LEU A 17 1.24 -2.38 -15.91
N ARG A 18 0.68 -1.19 -16.15
CA ARG A 18 1.21 -0.25 -17.15
C ARG A 18 2.56 0.36 -16.77
N ARG A 19 2.83 0.50 -15.47
CA ARG A 19 4.04 1.16 -14.98
C ARG A 19 5.19 0.20 -14.71
N VAL A 20 4.93 -1.09 -14.45
CA VAL A 20 5.97 -2.07 -14.11
C VAL A 20 6.61 -2.69 -15.36
N GLY A 21 7.93 -2.80 -15.35
CA GLY A 21 8.73 -3.45 -16.39
C GLY A 21 9.31 -4.80 -15.94
N PRO A 22 9.97 -5.52 -16.87
CA PRO A 22 10.77 -6.70 -16.52
C PRO A 22 11.84 -6.37 -15.46
N GLY A 23 11.95 -7.21 -14.43
CA GLY A 23 12.96 -7.05 -13.37
C GLY A 23 12.58 -6.09 -12.23
N ASP A 24 11.49 -5.35 -12.34
CA ASP A 24 10.99 -4.53 -11.22
C ASP A 24 10.51 -5.40 -10.05
N LEU A 25 10.74 -4.92 -8.84
CA LEU A 25 10.08 -5.43 -7.64
C LEU A 25 8.84 -4.59 -7.34
N VAL A 26 7.74 -5.24 -7.00
CA VAL A 26 6.47 -4.57 -6.67
C VAL A 26 6.08 -4.90 -5.24
N VAL A 27 5.85 -3.88 -4.42
CA VAL A 27 5.36 -4.01 -3.06
C VAL A 27 4.02 -3.29 -2.96
N ARG A 28 3.01 -4.01 -2.45
CA ARG A 28 1.65 -3.51 -2.32
C ARG A 28 1.11 -3.79 -0.94
N THR A 29 0.80 -2.74 -0.21
CA THR A 29 0.30 -2.77 1.16
C THR A 29 -0.96 -1.91 1.26
N ALA A 30 -1.74 -2.06 2.32
CA ALA A 30 -2.84 -1.16 2.64
C ALA A 30 -2.30 0.27 2.80
N GLY A 31 -2.80 1.18 1.97
CA GLY A 31 -2.37 2.58 1.94
C GLY A 31 -0.98 2.81 1.37
N ALA A 32 -0.32 1.83 0.76
CA ALA A 32 1.10 1.94 0.39
C ALA A 32 2.03 2.20 1.61
N ASN A 33 1.63 1.71 2.79
CA ASN A 33 2.37 1.83 4.04
C ASN A 33 3.75 1.16 3.94
N VAL A 34 4.82 1.98 3.89
CA VAL A 34 6.22 1.55 3.82
C VAL A 34 6.70 1.04 5.18
N ARG A 35 6.21 1.64 6.28
CA ARG A 35 6.62 1.26 7.64
C ARG A 35 6.44 -0.24 7.91
N GLY A 36 5.31 -0.82 7.48
CA GLY A 36 5.00 -2.25 7.69
C GLY A 36 6.01 -3.19 7.04
N VAL A 37 6.60 -2.77 5.92
CA VAL A 37 7.54 -3.59 5.12
C VAL A 37 9.00 -3.11 5.22
N ALA A 38 9.27 -2.08 6.02
CA ALA A 38 10.58 -1.42 6.07
C ALA A 38 11.73 -2.39 6.41
N ARG A 39 11.48 -3.39 7.26
CA ARG A 39 12.47 -4.41 7.63
C ARG A 39 12.89 -5.26 6.44
N SER A 40 11.95 -5.65 5.58
CA SER A 40 12.23 -6.44 4.37
C SER A 40 12.81 -5.60 3.23
N LEU A 41 12.56 -4.29 3.24
CA LEU A 41 13.16 -3.35 2.30
C LEU A 41 14.60 -2.98 2.65
N ALA A 42 14.96 -3.04 3.93
CA ALA A 42 16.30 -2.68 4.40
C ALA A 42 17.39 -3.54 3.74
N GLY A 43 18.42 -2.89 3.23
CA GLY A 43 19.58 -3.57 2.60
C GLY A 43 19.39 -3.98 1.14
N LEU A 44 18.22 -3.75 0.54
CA LEU A 44 18.05 -3.98 -0.89
C LEU A 44 18.86 -2.95 -1.71
N PRO A 45 19.55 -3.35 -2.79
CA PRO A 45 20.33 -2.44 -3.65
C PRO A 45 19.42 -1.66 -4.63
N VAL A 46 18.48 -0.89 -4.08
CA VAL A 46 17.50 -0.11 -4.85
C VAL A 46 18.17 1.16 -5.37
N GLN A 47 18.03 1.40 -6.67
CA GLN A 47 18.54 2.59 -7.36
C GLN A 47 17.43 3.59 -7.66
N GLU A 48 16.20 3.09 -7.79
CA GLU A 48 15.02 3.89 -8.09
C GLU A 48 13.82 3.36 -7.31
N VAL A 49 13.06 4.26 -6.69
CA VAL A 49 11.77 3.98 -6.08
C VAL A 49 10.72 4.78 -6.82
N LEU A 50 9.68 4.10 -7.31
CA LEU A 50 8.45 4.72 -7.78
C LEU A 50 7.36 4.49 -6.71
N TYR A 51 7.05 5.53 -5.96
CA TYR A 51 6.05 5.52 -4.89
C TYR A 51 4.72 6.07 -5.42
N LEU A 52 3.69 5.22 -5.45
CA LEU A 52 2.39 5.47 -6.07
C LEU A 52 1.26 5.35 -5.03
N PRO A 53 1.14 6.29 -4.08
CA PRO A 53 -0.05 6.38 -3.23
C PRO A 53 -1.28 6.76 -4.08
N HIS A 54 -2.48 6.70 -3.51
CA HIS A 54 -3.69 7.10 -4.23
C HIS A 54 -4.69 7.82 -3.33
N THR A 55 -5.55 8.64 -3.93
CA THR A 55 -6.66 9.31 -3.25
C THR A 55 -7.79 8.34 -2.91
N ASP A 56 -8.66 8.74 -1.99
CA ASP A 56 -9.83 7.96 -1.56
C ASP A 56 -9.43 6.57 -1.00
N CYS A 57 -8.36 6.53 -0.21
CA CYS A 57 -7.79 5.28 0.29
C CYS A 57 -8.60 4.69 1.45
N ALA A 58 -9.10 3.45 1.29
CA ALA A 58 -9.86 2.77 2.33
C ALA A 58 -9.06 2.57 3.64
N ALA A 59 -7.75 2.29 3.53
CA ALA A 59 -6.88 2.15 4.69
C ALA A 59 -6.73 3.48 5.45
N LEU A 60 -6.63 4.61 4.75
CA LEU A 60 -6.55 5.92 5.39
C LEU A 60 -7.89 6.40 5.93
N LYS A 61 -9.03 5.97 5.35
CA LYS A 61 -10.34 6.15 5.97
C LYS A 61 -10.45 5.45 7.33
N LEU A 62 -9.89 4.24 7.46
CA LEU A 62 -9.83 3.54 8.75
C LEU A 62 -8.98 4.32 9.76
N VAL A 63 -7.81 4.83 9.34
CA VAL A 63 -6.96 5.69 10.19
C VAL A 63 -7.72 6.94 10.60
N TYR A 64 -8.34 7.65 9.66
CA TYR A 64 -9.09 8.88 9.92
C TYR A 64 -10.23 8.63 10.91
N SER A 65 -10.98 7.54 10.76
CA SER A 65 -12.03 7.16 11.71
C SER A 65 -11.47 6.87 13.11
N ALA A 66 -10.34 6.16 13.21
CA ALA A 66 -9.70 5.86 14.49
C ALA A 66 -9.14 7.12 15.21
N LEU A 67 -8.70 8.12 14.44
CA LEU A 67 -8.20 9.39 14.97
C LEU A 67 -9.32 10.36 15.34
N SER A 68 -10.28 10.56 14.44
CA SER A 68 -11.29 11.63 14.54
C SER A 68 -12.56 11.19 15.26
N GLN A 69 -12.94 9.91 15.14
CA GLN A 69 -14.17 9.37 15.70
C GLN A 69 -13.91 8.45 16.90
N GLY A 70 -12.63 8.16 17.21
CA GLY A 70 -12.24 7.26 18.29
C GLY A 70 -12.66 5.81 18.06
N GLN A 71 -12.94 5.41 16.82
CA GLN A 71 -13.29 4.03 16.51
C GLN A 71 -12.07 3.11 16.76
N PRO A 72 -12.26 1.98 17.47
CA PRO A 72 -11.15 1.06 17.71
C PRO A 72 -10.73 0.40 16.39
N ALA A 73 -9.43 0.40 16.12
CA ALA A 73 -8.83 -0.43 15.08
C ALA A 73 -8.40 -1.79 15.66
N ASP A 74 -8.29 -2.80 14.79
CA ASP A 74 -7.63 -4.06 15.15
C ASP A 74 -6.20 -3.75 15.66
N PRO A 75 -5.70 -4.42 16.73
CA PRO A 75 -4.41 -4.10 17.33
C PRO A 75 -3.23 -4.10 16.35
N LEU A 76 -3.23 -5.02 15.36
CA LEU A 76 -2.16 -5.07 14.36
C LEU A 76 -2.24 -3.89 13.39
N VAL A 77 -3.46 -3.47 13.05
CA VAL A 77 -3.70 -2.28 12.20
C VAL A 77 -3.37 -1.00 12.99
N GLU A 78 -3.71 -0.95 14.27
CA GLU A 78 -3.38 0.16 15.15
C GLU A 78 -1.86 0.36 15.21
N GLU A 79 -1.10 -0.68 15.55
CA GLU A 79 0.35 -0.61 15.69
C GLU A 79 1.06 -0.25 14.37
N ALA A 80 0.65 -0.89 13.27
CA ALA A 80 1.35 -0.77 12.00
C ALA A 80 0.96 0.49 11.21
N LEU A 81 -0.29 0.94 11.30
CA LEU A 81 -0.84 1.99 10.44
C LEU A 81 -1.32 3.22 11.25
N VAL A 82 -2.19 3.04 12.23
CA VAL A 82 -2.83 4.17 12.93
C VAL A 82 -1.84 4.93 13.83
N SER A 83 -0.98 4.21 14.56
CA SER A 83 -0.09 4.78 15.57
C SER A 83 0.88 5.83 15.02
N GLN A 84 1.19 5.75 13.72
CA GLN A 84 2.06 6.71 13.00
C GLN A 84 1.50 8.15 13.05
N TYR A 85 0.19 8.25 13.23
CA TYR A 85 -0.56 9.51 13.16
C TYR A 85 -1.21 9.87 14.50
N ARG A 86 -1.02 9.08 15.56
CA ARG A 86 -1.50 9.43 16.90
C ARG A 86 -0.86 10.73 17.36
N GLY A 87 -1.67 11.65 17.88
CA GLY A 87 -1.25 13.02 18.22
C GLY A 87 -1.31 14.00 17.04
N ARG A 88 -1.57 13.54 15.81
CA ARG A 88 -1.95 14.38 14.67
C ARG A 88 -3.47 14.58 14.67
N ARG A 89 -3.93 15.71 14.13
CA ARG A 89 -5.35 16.06 14.01
C ARG A 89 -5.64 16.58 12.60
N PRO A 90 -5.59 15.72 11.57
CA PRO A 90 -5.93 16.15 10.22
C PRO A 90 -7.39 16.62 10.19
N ALA A 91 -7.66 17.75 9.54
CA ALA A 91 -9.00 18.31 9.40
C ALA A 91 -9.91 17.39 8.57
N ASP A 92 -9.36 16.78 7.53
CA ASP A 92 -10.07 15.90 6.60
C ASP A 92 -9.20 14.74 6.09
N LEU A 93 -9.79 13.89 5.26
CA LEU A 93 -9.09 12.75 4.66
C LEU A 93 -7.97 13.19 3.72
N GLU A 94 -8.13 14.31 3.02
CA GLU A 94 -7.14 14.81 2.05
C GLU A 94 -5.86 15.27 2.78
N GLU A 95 -6.01 15.95 3.91
CA GLU A 95 -4.88 16.32 4.77
C GLU A 95 -4.17 15.08 5.33
N LEU A 96 -4.93 14.06 5.76
CA LEU A 96 -4.33 12.79 6.18
C LEU A 96 -3.57 12.11 5.04
N GLU A 97 -4.11 12.12 3.82
CA GLU A 97 -3.45 11.57 2.63
C GLU A 97 -2.13 12.29 2.33
N ARG A 98 -2.09 13.63 2.39
CA ARG A 98 -0.85 14.41 2.24
C ARG A 98 0.17 14.07 3.34
N LEU A 99 -0.26 14.08 4.60
CA LEU A 99 0.60 13.74 5.74
C LEU A 99 1.13 12.30 5.64
N HIS A 100 0.29 11.38 5.15
CA HIS A 100 0.68 10.00 4.91
C HIS A 100 1.81 9.92 3.89
N VAL A 101 1.66 10.58 2.73
CA VAL A 101 2.69 10.62 1.69
C VAL A 101 4.01 11.17 2.23
N GLU A 102 3.98 12.30 2.93
CA GLU A 102 5.19 12.90 3.54
C GLU A 102 5.88 11.92 4.50
N THR A 103 5.10 11.28 5.37
CA THR A 103 5.60 10.31 6.35
C THR A 103 6.26 9.12 5.67
N GLN A 104 5.62 8.52 4.66
CA GLN A 104 6.17 7.35 3.97
C GLN A 104 7.40 7.71 3.12
N VAL A 105 7.41 8.89 2.49
CA VAL A 105 8.57 9.38 1.73
C VAL A 105 9.78 9.62 2.63
N ALA A 106 9.57 10.13 3.86
CA ALA A 106 10.65 10.25 4.84
C ALA A 106 11.27 8.88 5.16
N ILE A 107 10.44 7.85 5.38
CA ILE A 107 10.90 6.47 5.61
C ILE A 107 11.69 5.95 4.40
N LEU A 108 11.20 6.15 3.18
CA LEU A 108 11.89 5.72 1.96
C LEU A 108 13.25 6.38 1.80
N ARG A 109 13.37 7.68 2.12
CA ARG A 109 14.65 8.41 2.08
C ARG A 109 15.65 7.87 3.10
N THR A 110 15.19 7.41 4.26
CA THR A 110 16.04 6.74 5.25
C THR A 110 16.48 5.36 4.79
N LEU A 111 15.57 4.58 4.20
CA LEU A 111 15.88 3.23 3.71
C LEU A 111 16.81 3.24 2.49
N PHE A 112 16.65 4.22 1.60
CA PHE A 112 17.33 4.29 0.32
C PHE A 112 17.94 5.69 0.08
N PRO A 113 18.96 6.09 0.86
CA PRO A 113 19.50 7.46 0.83
C PRO A 113 20.12 7.88 -0.50
N HIS A 114 20.50 6.91 -1.35
CA HIS A 114 21.13 7.14 -2.65
C HIS A 114 20.20 6.82 -3.83
N ALA A 115 18.97 6.35 -3.58
CA ALA A 115 18.03 6.04 -4.65
C ALA A 115 17.31 7.29 -5.16
N ARG A 116 16.99 7.32 -6.45
CA ARG A 116 16.03 8.29 -6.99
C ARG A 116 14.63 7.90 -6.53
N ILE A 117 13.98 8.76 -5.74
CA ILE A 117 12.59 8.54 -5.28
C ILE A 117 11.67 9.46 -6.07
N THR A 118 10.82 8.87 -6.91
CA THR A 118 9.73 9.55 -7.62
C THR A 118 8.42 9.25 -6.90
N VAL A 119 7.64 10.30 -6.64
CA VAL A 119 6.35 10.21 -5.96
C VAL A 119 5.26 10.73 -6.89
N GLU A 120 4.23 9.93 -7.11
CA GLU A 120 3.06 10.31 -7.94
C GLU A 120 1.80 9.81 -7.24
N THR A 121 1.00 10.72 -6.69
CA THR A 121 -0.30 10.38 -6.11
C THR A 121 -1.32 10.14 -7.23
N ILE A 122 -1.83 8.92 -7.33
CA ILE A 122 -2.84 8.55 -8.31
C ILE A 122 -4.20 9.05 -7.83
N ASP A 123 -4.80 9.95 -8.60
CA ASP A 123 -6.19 10.35 -8.39
C ASP A 123 -7.12 9.27 -8.94
N VAL A 124 -7.71 8.46 -8.06
CA VAL A 124 -8.58 7.36 -8.49
C VAL A 124 -9.85 7.84 -9.17
N SER A 125 -10.27 9.10 -8.99
CA SER A 125 -11.44 9.65 -9.71
C SER A 125 -11.16 9.88 -11.21
N LYS A 126 -9.89 9.93 -11.60
CA LYS A 126 -9.44 10.22 -12.98
C LYS A 126 -9.07 8.99 -13.79
N ILE A 127 -9.11 7.79 -13.18
CA ILE A 127 -8.75 6.54 -13.84
C ILE A 127 -9.98 5.65 -14.06
N ARG A 128 -9.93 4.79 -15.08
CA ARG A 128 -10.96 3.78 -15.30
C ARG A 128 -10.83 2.67 -14.25
N TRP A 129 -11.92 2.36 -13.56
CA TRP A 129 -11.92 1.27 -12.58
C TRP A 129 -12.24 -0.07 -13.26
N PRO A 130 -11.47 -1.13 -12.99
CA PRO A 130 -11.89 -2.47 -13.34
C PRO A 130 -13.08 -2.90 -12.46
N PRO A 131 -13.88 -3.88 -12.89
CA PRO A 131 -14.92 -4.48 -12.04
C PRO A 131 -14.33 -5.01 -10.74
N ARG A 132 -14.90 -4.62 -9.60
CA ARG A 132 -14.42 -5.06 -8.28
C ARG A 132 -14.66 -6.56 -8.10
N LYS A 133 -13.60 -7.29 -7.79
CA LYS A 133 -13.63 -8.67 -7.31
C LYS A 133 -13.41 -8.66 -5.79
N PRO A 134 -14.33 -9.24 -4.98
CA PRO A 134 -14.27 -9.18 -3.53
C PRO A 134 -13.26 -10.21 -2.96
N VAL A 135 -12.06 -10.26 -3.54
CA VAL A 135 -10.98 -11.16 -3.14
C VAL A 135 -9.68 -10.39 -2.99
N TYR A 136 -8.78 -10.91 -2.16
CA TYR A 136 -7.40 -10.44 -2.08
C TYR A 136 -6.41 -11.57 -2.42
N HIS A 137 -5.35 -11.23 -3.13
CA HIS A 137 -4.24 -12.12 -3.46
C HIS A 137 -3.00 -11.75 -2.65
N LEU A 138 -2.23 -12.76 -2.25
CA LEU A 138 -0.92 -12.58 -1.62
C LEU A 138 0.16 -13.04 -2.60
N LEU A 139 1.00 -12.14 -3.10
CA LEU A 139 2.03 -12.47 -4.09
C LEU A 139 3.43 -12.05 -3.63
N LYS A 140 4.46 -12.68 -4.20
CA LYS A 140 5.85 -12.24 -4.01
C LYS A 140 6.10 -10.94 -4.80
N PRO A 141 7.16 -10.17 -4.48
CA PRO A 141 7.43 -8.90 -5.16
C PRO A 141 7.81 -9.06 -6.64
N GLN A 142 8.34 -10.22 -7.02
CA GLN A 142 8.70 -10.57 -8.40
C GLN A 142 7.48 -11.04 -9.22
N SER A 143 6.41 -11.49 -8.55
CA SER A 143 5.23 -12.00 -9.22
C SER A 143 4.51 -10.89 -10.00
N ARG A 144 3.90 -11.27 -11.11
CA ARG A 144 3.10 -10.40 -11.97
C ARG A 144 1.65 -10.86 -11.96
N TYR A 145 0.72 -9.95 -12.27
CA TYR A 145 -0.69 -10.30 -12.29
C TYR A 145 -1.03 -11.02 -13.57
N THR A 146 -1.91 -12.00 -13.47
CA THR A 146 -2.68 -12.48 -14.63
C THR A 146 -3.85 -11.54 -14.89
N GLN A 147 -4.42 -11.58 -16.09
CA GLN A 147 -5.61 -10.80 -16.44
C GLN A 147 -6.78 -11.10 -15.49
N ASP A 148 -6.87 -12.34 -15.04
CA ASP A 148 -7.86 -12.86 -14.09
C ASP A 148 -7.72 -12.26 -12.67
N MET A 149 -6.59 -11.66 -12.31
CA MET A 149 -6.40 -10.93 -11.06
C MET A 149 -6.77 -9.45 -11.15
N ILE A 150 -7.00 -8.90 -12.36
CA ILE A 150 -7.43 -7.50 -12.52
C ILE A 150 -8.78 -7.31 -11.82
N GLY A 151 -8.89 -6.23 -11.03
CA GLY A 151 -10.07 -5.94 -10.21
C GLY A 151 -10.08 -6.63 -8.84
N ALA A 152 -9.11 -7.46 -8.51
CA ALA A 152 -8.90 -7.95 -7.15
C ALA A 152 -7.94 -7.04 -6.36
N TYR A 153 -7.98 -7.15 -5.04
CA TYR A 153 -6.99 -6.53 -4.17
C TYR A 153 -5.72 -7.36 -4.18
N ILE A 154 -4.55 -6.71 -4.19
CA ILE A 154 -3.28 -7.43 -4.31
C ILE A 154 -2.32 -6.93 -3.25
N ILE A 155 -1.96 -7.82 -2.33
CA ILE A 155 -0.93 -7.59 -1.33
C ILE A 155 0.35 -8.24 -1.85
N GLN A 156 1.42 -7.47 -1.97
CA GLN A 156 2.72 -7.96 -2.41
C GLN A 156 3.80 -7.56 -1.42
N ALA A 157 4.51 -8.54 -0.89
CA ALA A 157 5.59 -8.33 0.07
C ALA A 157 6.58 -9.47 0.02
N PHE A 158 7.74 -9.29 0.67
CA PHE A 158 8.78 -10.33 0.73
C PHE A 158 8.42 -11.46 1.70
N ARG A 159 7.65 -11.14 2.74
CA ARG A 159 7.27 -12.05 3.82
C ARG A 159 5.83 -11.81 4.21
N ARG A 160 5.13 -12.90 4.54
CA ARG A 160 3.73 -12.84 4.97
C ARG A 160 3.58 -12.15 6.32
N GLU A 161 4.57 -12.27 7.20
CA GLU A 161 4.57 -11.67 8.54
C GLU A 161 4.53 -10.13 8.48
N ASP A 162 5.17 -9.53 7.47
CA ASP A 162 5.24 -8.06 7.31
C ASP A 162 3.90 -7.45 6.90
N VAL A 163 2.97 -8.27 6.40
CA VAL A 163 1.67 -7.85 5.85
C VAL A 163 0.46 -8.39 6.59
N GLN A 164 0.65 -8.88 7.82
CA GLN A 164 -0.48 -9.24 8.70
C GLN A 164 -1.48 -8.10 8.90
N PRO A 165 -1.05 -6.82 9.11
CA PRO A 165 -1.99 -5.70 9.20
C PRO A 165 -2.78 -5.49 7.90
N ASP A 166 -2.16 -5.68 6.74
CA ASP A 166 -2.82 -5.51 5.44
C ASP A 166 -3.89 -6.60 5.20
N ILE A 167 -3.61 -7.84 5.60
CA ILE A 167 -4.58 -8.94 5.60
C ILE A 167 -5.77 -8.59 6.51
N LYS A 168 -5.52 -7.99 7.68
CA LYS A 168 -6.59 -7.52 8.58
C LYS A 168 -7.43 -6.43 7.95
N VAL A 169 -6.81 -5.45 7.28
CA VAL A 169 -7.55 -4.44 6.52
C VAL A 169 -8.40 -5.10 5.44
N ALA A 170 -7.87 -6.07 4.69
CA ALA A 170 -8.63 -6.81 3.67
C ALA A 170 -9.84 -7.55 4.27
N GLN A 171 -9.68 -8.17 5.44
CA GLN A 171 -10.77 -8.84 6.17
C GLN A 171 -11.86 -7.85 6.59
N THR A 172 -11.49 -6.68 7.11
CA THR A 172 -12.44 -5.60 7.47
C THR A 172 -13.22 -5.09 6.27
N LEU A 173 -12.63 -5.14 5.07
CA LEU A 173 -13.29 -4.80 3.81
C LEU A 173 -14.18 -5.92 3.24
N GLY A 174 -14.30 -7.05 3.95
CA GLY A 174 -15.12 -8.21 3.55
C GLY A 174 -14.53 -8.99 2.38
N LEU A 175 -13.21 -8.99 2.21
CA LEU A 175 -12.54 -9.67 1.09
C LEU A 175 -12.21 -11.12 1.43
N ALA A 176 -12.52 -12.04 0.51
CA ALA A 176 -12.15 -13.45 0.63
C ALA A 176 -10.70 -13.68 0.18
N PRO A 177 -9.99 -14.67 0.74
CA PRO A 177 -8.66 -15.04 0.24
C PRO A 177 -8.74 -15.65 -1.16
N GLY A 178 -7.84 -15.24 -2.04
CA GLY A 178 -7.60 -15.85 -3.35
C GLY A 178 -6.27 -16.61 -3.40
N VAL A 179 -5.59 -16.55 -4.54
CA VAL A 179 -4.20 -17.05 -4.72
C VAL A 179 -3.26 -16.51 -3.65
N ALA A 180 -2.47 -17.41 -3.06
CA ALA A 180 -1.42 -17.09 -2.11
C ALA A 180 -0.09 -17.76 -2.53
N GLU A 181 0.92 -16.94 -2.77
CA GLU A 181 2.30 -17.35 -3.07
C GLU A 181 3.27 -16.97 -1.93
N LEU A 182 2.75 -16.31 -0.90
CA LEU A 182 3.45 -15.82 0.29
C LEU A 182 3.34 -16.76 1.48
#